data_AF-A0A3R8P1U1-F1
#
_entry.id   AF-A0A3R8P1U1-F1
#
_cell.length_a   1.000
_cell.length_b   1.000
_cell.length_c   1.000
_cell.angle_alpha   90.00
_cell.angle_beta   90.00
_cell.angle_gamma   90.00
#
_symmetry.space_group_name_H-M   'P 1'
#
loop_
_entity.id
_entity.type
_entity.pdbx_description
1 polymer ?
#
loop_
_entity_poly.entity_id
_entity_poly.type
_entity_poly.pdbx_seq_one_letter_code
_entity_poly.pdbx_strand_id
1 'polypeptide(L)'
;MLDKGDSLSRLNAELRDAETDEKGCYHLDTTQYTVLSLTDIGMAVNSAGLTVVRVISSSAGRILVLAHPQTTALSPSDGPFVPKAGLSPRELNWARERHRMWAKKFNRQFGLAFLHGVVGVITLVGALSSSEPAGGTRYYVTLSIAVLVLVLFGIAVLKATDARRKRWEEISHLLEW
;
A
#
# COMPACT_ATOMS: atom_id res chain seq x y z
N MET A 1 -35.87 25.38 -13.87
CA MET A 1 -35.51 23.97 -14.10
C MET A 1 -34.19 23.98 -14.84
N LEU A 2 -33.18 23.28 -14.34
CA LEU A 2 -31.92 23.11 -15.07
C LEU A 2 -32.19 22.26 -16.30
N ASP A 3 -31.65 22.68 -17.45
CA ASP A 3 -31.71 21.88 -18.67
C ASP A 3 -30.82 20.63 -18.53
N LYS A 4 -31.11 19.60 -19.34
CA LYS A 4 -30.33 18.36 -19.37
C LYS A 4 -28.85 18.64 -19.67
N GLY A 5 -28.58 19.58 -20.59
CA GLY A 5 -27.22 19.97 -20.97
C GLY A 5 -26.43 20.59 -19.81
N ASP A 6 -27.04 21.50 -19.06
CA ASP A 6 -26.40 22.15 -17.90
C ASP A 6 -26.07 21.14 -16.80
N SER A 7 -26.99 20.20 -16.57
CA SER A 7 -26.82 19.15 -15.57
C SER A 7 -25.65 18.21 -15.92
N LEU A 8 -25.50 17.87 -17.20
CA LEU A 8 -24.41 17.02 -17.69
C LEU A 8 -23.05 17.75 -17.66
N SER A 9 -23.03 19.02 -18.04
CA SER A 9 -21.82 19.86 -17.94
C SER A 9 -21.33 19.98 -16.50
N ARG A 10 -22.26 20.17 -15.55
CA ARG A 10 -21.96 20.23 -14.12
C ARG A 10 -21.44 18.88 -13.59
N LEU A 11 -22.07 17.77 -13.96
CA LEU A 11 -21.61 16.43 -13.58
C LEU A 11 -20.18 16.18 -14.08
N ASN A 12 -19.89 16.52 -15.33
CA ASN A 12 -18.53 16.34 -15.89
C ASN A 12 -17.49 17.20 -15.19
N ALA A 13 -17.82 18.44 -14.83
CA ALA A 13 -16.93 19.30 -14.05
C ALA A 13 -16.67 18.70 -12.65
N GLU A 14 -17.72 18.23 -11.98
CA GLU A 14 -17.58 17.59 -10.67
C GLU A 14 -16.75 16.30 -10.74
N LEU A 15 -16.97 15.44 -11.73
CA LEU A 15 -16.20 14.21 -11.91
C LEU A 15 -14.73 14.45 -12.25
N ARG A 16 -14.43 15.54 -12.97
CA ARG A 16 -13.04 15.92 -13.30
C ARG A 16 -12.29 16.42 -12.07
N ASP A 17 -12.98 17.16 -11.21
CA ASP A 17 -12.41 17.80 -10.02
C ASP A 17 -12.66 16.95 -8.75
N ALA A 18 -13.10 15.70 -8.92
CA ALA A 18 -13.47 14.78 -7.85
C ALA A 18 -12.24 14.34 -7.05
N GLU A 19 -12.19 14.75 -5.78
CA GLU A 19 -11.19 14.28 -4.83
C GLU A 19 -11.66 12.96 -4.20
N THR A 20 -10.79 11.94 -4.25
CA THR A 20 -11.09 10.64 -3.64
C THR A 20 -10.91 10.69 -2.13
N ASP A 21 -11.77 9.98 -1.40
CA ASP A 21 -11.63 9.78 0.04
C ASP A 21 -10.36 8.98 0.41
N GLU A 22 -10.11 8.79 1.71
CA GLU A 22 -8.97 8.00 2.23
C GLU A 22 -8.93 6.55 1.71
N LYS A 23 -10.04 6.04 1.15
CA LYS A 23 -10.16 4.70 0.57
C LYS A 23 -10.03 4.70 -0.95
N GLY A 24 -9.71 5.84 -1.55
CA GLY A 24 -9.62 6.00 -3.01
C GLY A 24 -10.98 5.98 -3.71
N CYS A 25 -12.06 6.25 -2.98
CA CYS A 25 -13.44 6.24 -3.50
C CYS A 25 -14.02 7.65 -3.55
N TYR A 26 -14.91 7.88 -4.52
CA TYR A 26 -15.68 9.11 -4.63
C TYR A 26 -17.18 8.78 -4.58
N HIS A 27 -17.94 9.54 -3.79
CA HIS A 27 -19.36 9.27 -3.55
C HIS A 27 -20.21 10.27 -4.32
N LEU A 28 -20.77 9.83 -5.44
CA LEU A 28 -21.63 10.66 -6.29
C LEU A 28 -23.09 10.50 -5.87
N ASP A 29 -23.70 11.59 -5.40
CA ASP A 29 -25.13 11.64 -5.10
C ASP A 29 -25.96 11.93 -6.36
N THR A 30 -26.68 10.92 -6.85
CA THR A 30 -27.47 11.03 -8.08
C THR A 30 -28.72 11.89 -7.92
N THR A 31 -29.12 12.23 -6.69
CA THR A 31 -30.29 13.09 -6.44
C THR A 31 -30.09 14.52 -6.91
N GLN A 32 -28.83 14.98 -7.02
CA GLN A 32 -28.51 16.29 -7.56
C GLN A 32 -28.70 16.35 -9.09
N TYR A 33 -28.84 15.19 -9.73
CA TYR A 33 -28.87 14.99 -11.17
C TYR A 33 -30.13 14.26 -11.64
N THR A 34 -31.28 14.50 -11.00
CA THR A 34 -32.56 13.80 -11.30
C THR A 34 -33.04 13.94 -12.75
N VAL A 35 -32.60 14.98 -13.47
CA VAL A 35 -32.92 15.21 -14.89
C VAL A 35 -32.14 14.26 -15.80
N LEU A 36 -31.00 13.72 -15.35
CA LEU A 36 -30.17 12.79 -16.10
C LEU A 36 -30.63 11.35 -15.89
N SER A 37 -30.59 10.55 -16.96
CA SER A 37 -30.80 9.11 -16.85
C SER A 37 -29.56 8.46 -16.23
N LEU A 38 -29.74 7.29 -15.59
CA LEU A 38 -28.60 6.50 -15.09
C LEU A 38 -27.62 6.12 -16.19
N THR A 39 -28.09 5.96 -17.42
CA THR A 39 -27.24 5.71 -18.59
C THR A 39 -26.36 6.92 -18.91
N ASP A 40 -26.92 8.13 -18.88
CA ASP A 40 -26.15 9.36 -19.10
C ASP A 40 -25.08 9.54 -18.02
N ILE A 41 -25.44 9.29 -16.75
CA ILE A 41 -24.50 9.33 -15.62
C ILE A 41 -23.40 8.27 -15.79
N GLY A 42 -23.75 7.03 -16.16
CA GLY A 42 -22.78 5.96 -16.39
C GLY A 42 -21.80 6.26 -17.53
N MET A 43 -22.26 6.89 -18.61
CA MET A 43 -21.38 7.32 -19.70
C MET A 43 -20.42 8.42 -19.24
N ALA A 44 -20.90 9.42 -18.49
CA ALA A 44 -20.07 10.48 -17.94
C ALA A 44 -18.99 9.93 -16.99
N VAL A 45 -19.37 9.03 -16.09
CA VAL A 45 -18.46 8.33 -15.16
C VAL A 45 -17.37 7.56 -15.92
N ASN A 46 -17.76 6.78 -16.93
CA ASN A 46 -16.80 6.04 -17.76
C ASN A 46 -15.88 6.98 -18.54
N SER A 47 -16.40 8.10 -19.08
CA SER A 47 -15.57 9.08 -19.80
C SER A 47 -14.58 9.82 -18.89
N ALA A 48 -14.89 9.94 -17.60
CA ALA A 48 -13.99 10.47 -16.59
C ALA A 48 -12.93 9.43 -16.14
N GLY A 49 -12.95 8.22 -16.70
CA GLY A 49 -12.02 7.16 -16.34
C GLY A 49 -12.32 6.54 -14.97
N LEU A 50 -13.54 6.67 -14.47
CA LEU A 50 -13.99 6.09 -13.20
C LEU A 50 -14.88 4.87 -13.44
N THR A 51 -14.95 3.99 -12.45
CA THR A 51 -15.80 2.79 -12.47
C THR A 51 -16.73 2.78 -11.27
N VAL A 52 -17.97 2.34 -11.48
CA VAL A 52 -18.95 2.20 -10.39
C VAL A 52 -18.61 0.93 -9.61
N VAL A 53 -18.13 1.10 -8.38
CA VAL A 53 -17.80 -0.02 -7.48
C VAL A 53 -19.04 -0.50 -6.75
N ARG A 54 -19.86 0.42 -6.27
CA ARG A 54 -21.03 0.10 -5.44
C ARG A 54 -22.15 1.10 -5.65
N VAL A 55 -23.38 0.61 -5.54
CA VAL A 55 -24.59 1.43 -5.52
C VAL A 55 -25.22 1.32 -4.13
N ILE A 56 -25.38 2.45 -3.45
CA ILE A 56 -26.03 2.54 -2.15
C ILE A 56 -27.38 3.21 -2.35
N SER A 57 -28.46 2.47 -2.10
CA SER A 57 -29.81 3.03 -2.09
C SER A 57 -30.08 3.69 -0.74
N SER A 58 -30.52 4.94 -0.74
CA SER A 58 -31.02 5.67 0.42
C SER A 58 -32.48 6.05 0.21
N SER A 59 -33.16 6.48 1.28
CA SER A 59 -34.52 7.03 1.18
C SER A 59 -34.59 8.32 0.36
N ALA A 60 -33.47 9.04 0.22
CA ALA A 60 -33.37 10.27 -0.56
C ALA A 60 -33.03 10.01 -2.04
N GLY A 61 -32.43 8.85 -2.36
CA GLY A 61 -32.09 8.47 -3.74
C GLY A 61 -30.99 7.42 -3.82
N ARG A 62 -30.05 7.55 -4.76
CA ARG A 62 -28.95 6.60 -4.95
C ARG A 62 -27.60 7.32 -4.88
N ILE A 63 -26.68 6.74 -4.13
CA ILE A 63 -25.28 7.18 -4.08
C ILE A 63 -24.46 6.15 -4.84
N LEU A 64 -23.71 6.60 -5.85
CA LEU A 64 -22.77 5.77 -6.60
C LEU A 64 -21.39 5.96 -5.98
N VAL A 65 -20.78 4.86 -5.56
CA VAL A 65 -19.39 4.83 -5.10
C VAL A 65 -18.51 4.52 -6.30
N LEU A 66 -17.71 5.50 -6.70
CA LEU A 66 -16.85 5.48 -7.87
C LEU A 66 -15.38 5.28 -7.43
N ALA A 67 -14.60 4.55 -8.22
CA ALA A 67 -13.15 4.46 -8.03
C ALA A 67 -12.44 4.36 -9.39
N HIS A 68 -11.15 4.72 -9.42
CA HIS A 68 -10.34 4.51 -10.61
C HIS A 68 -10.23 3.01 -10.93
N PRO A 69 -10.21 2.62 -12.21
CA PRO A 69 -9.93 1.25 -12.60
C PRO A 69 -8.57 0.85 -12.01
N GLN A 70 -8.51 -0.31 -11.35
CA GLN A 70 -7.36 -0.85 -10.59
C GLN A 70 -7.23 -0.42 -9.11
N THR A 71 -8.05 0.52 -8.62
CA THR A 71 -8.16 0.76 -7.17
C THR A 71 -9.16 -0.23 -6.59
N THR A 72 -8.67 -1.29 -5.92
CA THR A 72 -9.50 -2.17 -5.11
C THR A 72 -9.99 -1.41 -3.88
N ALA A 73 -11.17 -0.81 -4.00
CA ALA A 73 -11.88 -0.25 -2.86
C ALA A 73 -12.17 -1.39 -1.87
N LEU A 74 -11.38 -1.46 -0.81
CA LEU A 74 -11.59 -2.42 0.28
C LEU A 74 -12.84 -1.97 1.06
N SER A 75 -14.00 -2.56 0.78
CA SER A 75 -15.15 -2.35 1.65
C SER A 75 -14.87 -3.01 3.01
N PRO A 76 -15.20 -2.35 4.14
CA PRO A 76 -15.15 -2.98 5.46
C PRO A 76 -16.02 -4.25 5.55
N SER A 77 -17.02 -4.39 4.66
CA SER A 77 -17.87 -5.58 4.54
C SER A 77 -17.24 -6.73 3.76
N ASP A 78 -16.20 -6.49 2.96
CA ASP A 78 -15.63 -7.49 2.05
C ASP A 78 -14.64 -8.43 2.75
N GLY A 79 -14.37 -8.17 4.02
CA GLY A 79 -13.46 -8.98 4.82
C GLY A 79 -12.02 -8.99 4.29
N PRO A 80 -11.07 -9.50 5.08
CA PRO A 80 -9.69 -9.58 4.66
C PRO A 80 -9.55 -10.74 3.65
N PHE A 81 -9.44 -10.39 2.37
CA PHE A 81 -9.19 -11.29 1.24
C PHE A 81 -10.35 -12.27 0.99
N VAL A 82 -11.22 -11.97 0.03
CA VAL A 82 -11.99 -13.04 -0.63
C VAL A 82 -10.98 -13.85 -1.45
N PRO A 83 -10.68 -15.11 -1.08
CA PRO A 83 -9.80 -15.94 -1.89
C PRO A 83 -10.32 -16.06 -3.32
N LYS A 84 -9.39 -16.22 -4.28
CA LYS A 84 -9.70 -16.71 -5.63
C LYS A 84 -10.72 -17.85 -5.48
N ALA A 85 -11.89 -17.73 -6.12
CA ALA A 85 -12.99 -18.67 -5.97
C ALA A 85 -12.48 -20.11 -6.20
N GLY A 86 -12.47 -20.94 -5.15
CA GLY A 86 -12.01 -22.34 -5.22
C GLY A 86 -11.06 -22.80 -4.10
N LEU A 87 -10.47 -21.90 -3.31
CA LEU A 87 -9.63 -22.31 -2.18
C LEU A 87 -10.48 -22.75 -0.99
N SER A 88 -10.17 -23.93 -0.44
CA SER A 88 -10.84 -24.44 0.75
C SER A 88 -10.54 -23.55 1.98
N PRO A 89 -11.45 -23.48 2.96
CA PRO A 89 -11.22 -22.73 4.21
C PRO A 89 -9.93 -23.14 4.94
N ARG A 90 -9.52 -24.41 4.78
CA ARG A 90 -8.28 -24.96 5.34
C ARG A 90 -7.04 -24.37 4.69
N GLU A 91 -7.02 -24.25 3.36
CA GLU A 91 -5.92 -23.63 2.60
C GLU A 91 -5.81 -22.14 2.90
N LEU A 92 -6.96 -21.46 3.08
CA LEU A 92 -6.99 -20.06 3.46
C LEU A 92 -6.36 -19.81 4.84
N ASN A 93 -6.74 -20.62 5.83
CA ASN A 93 -6.19 -20.52 7.18
C ASN A 93 -4.71 -20.87 7.20
N TRP A 94 -4.29 -21.87 6.42
CA TRP A 94 -2.88 -22.22 6.26
C TRP A 94 -2.06 -21.07 5.64
N ALA A 95 -2.59 -20.43 4.59
CA ALA A 95 -1.94 -19.27 3.96
C ALA A 95 -1.82 -18.08 4.93
N ARG A 96 -2.86 -17.82 5.74
CA ARG A 96 -2.83 -16.78 6.78
C ARG A 96 -1.79 -17.08 7.87
N GLU A 97 -1.71 -18.31 8.35
CA GLU A 97 -0.71 -18.72 9.34
C GLU A 97 0.71 -18.61 8.78
N ARG A 98 0.93 -19.07 7.54
CA ARG A 98 2.21 -18.91 6.84
C ARG A 98 2.58 -17.44 6.73
N HIS A 99 1.67 -16.58 6.29
CA HIS A 99 1.92 -15.13 6.20
C HIS A 99 2.25 -14.51 7.57
N ARG A 100 1.55 -14.90 8.64
CA ARG A 100 1.87 -14.45 10.01
C ARG A 100 3.27 -14.89 10.46
N MET A 101 3.65 -16.14 10.21
CA MET A 101 4.97 -16.64 10.55
C MET A 101 6.08 -15.92 9.76
N TRP A 102 5.85 -15.68 8.47
CA TRP A 102 6.78 -14.93 7.62
C TRP A 102 6.90 -13.47 8.06
N ALA A 103 5.80 -12.80 8.35
CA ALA A 103 5.81 -11.43 8.85
C ALA A 103 6.59 -11.31 10.16
N LYS A 104 6.43 -12.25 11.11
CA LYS A 104 7.21 -12.29 12.35
C LYS A 104 8.71 -12.45 12.09
N LYS A 105 9.10 -13.39 11.22
CA LYS A 105 10.50 -13.62 10.86
C LYS A 105 11.12 -12.41 10.14
N PHE A 106 10.38 -11.82 9.21
CA PHE A 106 10.81 -10.64 8.46
C PHE A 106 10.97 -9.44 9.40
N ASN A 107 9.98 -9.13 10.23
CA ASN A 107 10.06 -8.01 11.17
C ASN A 107 11.23 -8.15 12.16
N ARG A 108 11.53 -9.39 12.61
CA ARG A 108 12.69 -9.63 13.47
C ARG A 108 14.01 -9.34 12.74
N GLN A 109 14.18 -9.82 11.50
CA GLN A 109 15.41 -9.59 10.74
C GLN A 109 15.54 -8.12 10.30
N PHE A 110 14.45 -7.50 9.89
CA PHE A 110 14.40 -6.09 9.51
C PHE A 110 14.72 -5.19 10.71
N GLY A 111 14.11 -5.44 11.87
CA GLY A 111 14.39 -4.70 13.10
C GLY A 111 15.86 -4.84 13.53
N LEU A 112 16.42 -6.05 13.42
CA LEU A 112 17.84 -6.28 13.71
C LEU A 112 18.74 -5.51 12.74
N ALA A 113 18.45 -5.57 11.43
CA ALA A 113 19.20 -4.83 10.41
C ALA A 113 19.09 -3.31 10.64
N PHE A 114 17.91 -2.79 10.91
CA PHE A 114 17.68 -1.37 11.19
C PHE A 114 18.50 -0.91 12.41
N LEU A 115 18.46 -1.67 13.51
CA LEU A 115 19.22 -1.34 14.71
C LEU A 115 20.74 -1.31 14.44
N HIS A 116 21.29 -2.32 13.78
CA HIS A 116 22.72 -2.36 13.45
C HIS A 116 23.12 -1.27 12.47
N GLY A 117 22.26 -0.97 11.49
CA GLY A 117 22.50 0.10 10.52
C GLY A 117 22.58 1.46 11.20
N VAL A 118 21.59 1.80 12.02
CA VAL A 118 21.55 3.09 12.74
C VAL A 118 22.73 3.22 13.69
N VAL A 119 22.98 2.22 14.54
CA VAL A 119 24.10 2.25 15.50
C VAL A 119 25.44 2.29 14.78
N GLY A 120 25.61 1.50 13.72
CA GLY A 120 26.84 1.44 12.93
C GLY A 120 27.16 2.77 12.26
N VAL A 121 26.16 3.41 11.63
CA VAL A 121 26.33 4.72 10.98
C VAL A 121 26.66 5.80 12.01
N ILE A 122 25.93 5.87 13.13
CA ILE A 122 26.21 6.86 14.19
C ILE A 122 27.64 6.67 14.73
N THR A 123 28.04 5.42 15.01
CA THR A 123 29.38 5.11 15.52
C THR A 123 30.47 5.48 14.52
N LEU A 124 30.24 5.19 13.22
CA LEU A 124 31.16 5.56 12.15
C LEU A 124 31.31 7.08 12.03
N VAL A 125 30.20 7.81 12.00
CA VAL A 125 30.21 9.29 11.93
C VAL A 125 30.96 9.87 13.12
N GLY A 126 30.72 9.35 14.34
CA GLY A 126 31.44 9.75 15.54
C GLY A 126 32.95 9.48 15.45
N ALA A 127 33.34 8.31 14.95
CA ALA A 127 34.75 7.96 14.74
C ALA A 127 35.42 8.91 13.72
N LEU A 128 34.78 9.13 12.57
CA LEU A 128 35.30 10.00 11.51
C LEU A 128 35.34 11.48 11.91
N SER A 129 34.44 11.92 12.79
CA SER A 129 34.43 13.29 13.31
C SER A 129 35.46 13.53 14.41
N SER A 130 36.05 12.47 14.98
CA SER A 130 37.09 12.59 15.99
C SER A 130 38.46 12.81 15.32
N SER A 131 39.15 13.89 15.69
CA SER A 131 40.53 14.13 15.27
C SER A 131 41.45 13.07 15.88
N GLU A 132 42.35 12.48 15.10
CA GLU A 132 43.29 11.46 15.57
C GLU A 132 44.16 12.02 16.72
N PRO A 133 43.99 11.53 17.97
CA PRO A 133 44.79 12.00 19.09
C PRO A 133 46.18 11.38 19.02
N ALA A 134 47.20 12.06 19.56
CA ALA A 134 48.61 11.63 19.53
C ALA A 134 48.90 10.20 20.06
N GLY A 135 47.93 9.56 20.73
CA GLY A 135 48.00 8.17 21.19
C GLY A 135 47.36 7.13 20.27
N GLY A 136 46.56 7.51 19.26
CA GLY A 136 45.98 6.67 18.19
C GLY A 136 45.04 5.51 18.59
N THR A 137 45.33 4.79 19.67
CA THR A 137 44.72 3.50 20.02
C THR A 137 43.20 3.57 20.13
N ARG A 138 42.65 4.62 20.77
CA ARG A 138 41.20 4.78 20.93
C ARG A 138 40.49 4.98 19.58
N TYR A 139 41.11 5.73 18.67
CA TYR A 139 40.56 5.96 17.33
C TYR A 139 40.46 4.65 16.54
N TYR A 140 41.55 3.87 16.49
CA TYR A 140 41.56 2.59 15.77
C TYR A 140 40.62 1.54 16.38
N VAL A 141 40.46 1.52 17.71
CA VAL A 141 39.49 0.62 18.38
C VAL A 141 38.06 1.00 18.00
N THR A 142 37.68 2.28 18.09
CA THR A 142 36.34 2.74 17.73
C THR A 142 36.04 2.53 16.24
N LEU A 143 37.01 2.78 15.36
CA LEU A 143 36.89 2.52 13.93
C LEU A 143 36.69 1.02 13.65
N SER A 144 37.45 0.14 14.31
CA SER A 144 37.32 -1.32 14.17
C SER A 144 35.94 -1.81 14.61
N ILE A 145 35.41 -1.28 15.72
CA ILE A 145 34.05 -1.58 16.18
C ILE A 145 33.02 -1.11 15.13
N ALA A 146 33.16 0.10 14.59
CA ALA A 146 32.25 0.62 13.58
C ALA A 146 32.23 -0.26 12.32
N VAL A 147 33.40 -0.66 11.82
CA VAL A 147 33.54 -1.57 10.67
C VAL A 147 32.89 -2.92 10.96
N LEU A 148 33.11 -3.50 12.15
CA LEU A 148 32.49 -4.77 12.54
C LEU A 148 30.96 -4.67 12.53
N VAL A 149 30.39 -3.60 13.08
CA VAL A 149 28.94 -3.37 13.09
C VAL A 149 28.38 -3.21 11.68
N LEU A 150 29.10 -2.53 10.78
CA LEU A 150 28.70 -2.39 9.38
C LEU A 150 28.73 -3.71 8.61
N VAL A 151 29.71 -4.57 8.88
CA VAL A 151 29.75 -5.93 8.31
C VAL A 151 28.55 -6.75 8.78
N LEU A 152 28.24 -6.72 10.08
CA LEU A 152 27.05 -7.39 10.62
C LEU A 152 25.75 -6.86 10.01
N PHE A 153 25.67 -5.55 9.80
CA PHE A 153 24.57 -4.92 9.07
C PHE A 153 24.44 -5.46 7.63
N GLY A 154 25.55 -5.51 6.88
CA GLY A 154 25.56 -6.06 5.52
C GLY A 154 25.06 -7.51 5.47
N ILE A 155 25.51 -8.36 6.39
CA ILE A 155 25.04 -9.76 6.51
C ILE A 155 23.53 -9.81 6.80
N ALA A 156 23.02 -8.94 7.67
CA ALA A 156 21.59 -8.87 7.99
C ALA A 156 20.75 -8.45 6.77
N VAL A 157 21.22 -7.47 6.00
CA VAL A 157 20.57 -7.02 4.76
C VAL A 157 20.51 -8.15 3.73
N LEU A 158 21.63 -8.85 3.49
CA LEU A 158 21.68 -9.98 2.55
C LEU A 158 20.67 -11.08 2.93
N LYS A 159 20.58 -11.42 4.21
CA LYS A 159 19.59 -12.39 4.71
C LYS A 159 18.15 -11.92 4.52
N ALA A 160 17.89 -10.62 4.71
CA ALA A 160 16.57 -10.05 4.48
C ALA A 160 16.18 -10.05 3.00
N THR A 161 17.12 -9.76 2.10
CA THR A 161 16.90 -9.84 0.65
C THR A 161 16.68 -11.26 0.17
N ASP A 162 17.43 -12.24 0.69
CA ASP A 162 17.22 -13.66 0.36
C ASP A 162 15.85 -14.15 0.81
N ALA A 163 15.43 -13.77 2.02
CA ALA A 163 14.10 -14.08 2.52
C ALA A 163 13.00 -13.45 1.65
N ARG A 164 13.21 -12.20 1.18
CA ARG A 164 12.28 -11.51 0.28
C ARG A 164 12.21 -12.19 -1.09
N ARG A 165 13.36 -12.60 -1.64
CA ARG A 165 13.45 -13.29 -2.94
C ARG A 165 12.73 -14.64 -2.89
N LYS A 166 12.99 -15.46 -1.86
CA LYS A 166 12.28 -16.73 -1.66
C LYS A 166 10.78 -16.56 -1.56
N ARG A 167 10.31 -15.51 -0.87
CA ARG A 167 8.88 -15.18 -0.82
C ARG A 167 8.32 -14.84 -2.20
N TRP A 168 9.07 -14.11 -3.02
CA TRP A 168 8.64 -13.77 -4.38
C TRP A 168 8.50 -15.02 -5.26
N GLU A 169 9.47 -15.95 -5.19
CA GLU A 169 9.42 -17.24 -5.90
C GLU A 169 8.24 -18.12 -5.41
N GLU A 170 7.91 -18.08 -4.12
CA GLU A 170 6.73 -18.76 -3.56
C GLU A 170 5.40 -18.11 -3.97
N ILE A 171 5.35 -16.83 -4.35
CA ILE A 171 4.10 -16.14 -4.67
C ILE A 171 3.92 -15.98 -6.18
N SER A 172 5.00 -15.98 -6.96
CA SER A 172 4.97 -15.74 -8.40
C SER A 172 4.14 -16.78 -9.16
N HIS A 173 4.04 -18.01 -8.67
CA HIS A 173 3.18 -19.04 -9.28
C HIS A 173 1.68 -18.87 -8.96
N LEU A 174 1.33 -18.02 -7.98
CA LEU A 174 -0.05 -17.72 -7.60
C LEU A 174 -0.57 -16.44 -8.28
N LEU A 175 0.34 -15.58 -8.74
CA LEU A 175 0.05 -14.38 -9.51
C LEU A 175 0.15 -14.73 -11.00
N GLU A 176 -0.97 -15.14 -11.59
CA GLU A 176 -1.12 -15.14 -13.04
C GLU A 176 -1.09 -13.67 -13.51
N TRP A 177 -0.21 -13.37 -14.46
CA TRP A 177 -0.09 -12.08 -15.13
C TRP A 177 -1.12 -11.97 -16.25
#